data_AF-A0A917SIR0-F1
#
_entry.id   AF-A0A917SIR0-F1
#
_cell.length_a   1.000
_cell.length_b   1.000
_cell.length_c   1.000
_cell.angle_alpha   90.00
_cell.angle_beta   90.00
_cell.angle_gamma   90.00
#
_symmetry.space_group_name_H-M   'P 1'
#
loop_
_entity.id
_entity.type
_entity.pdbx_description
1 polymer ?
#
loop_
_entity_poly.entity_id
_entity_poly.type
_entity_poly.pdbx_seq_one_letter_code
_entity_poly.pdbx_strand_id
1 'polypeptide(L)'
;MLRKLVSPFARLFEFQARTHYRAERHSMALTIGIILAAGVGGFVEIAPLFTIDETVEEAPDMRLYTPLEQAGRDIYIREGCYACHSQMIRTLQDEVDRYGPYSLAVESKYDHPMLWGSKRTGPDLARVGEKYSDDWQVQHLIDPRAVVPESVMPQYAFLLNAELDTENLPDRLAALRAVGVPYTDEQIENASADARGQAMPETDGADGLVERFGDETNVRFFDGRRDRVTEMDALVAYLQILGGLTDLPAETQPAREE
;
A
#
# COMPACT_ATOMS: atom_id res chain seq x y z
N MET A 1 -0.39 -50.66 -20.02
CA MET A 1 -1.42 -49.62 -19.81
C MET A 1 -0.89 -48.22 -20.15
N LEU A 2 0.25 -47.82 -19.55
CA LEU A 2 0.91 -46.53 -19.80
C LEU A 2 1.23 -46.23 -21.28
N ARG A 3 1.76 -47.21 -22.03
CA ARG A 3 2.12 -47.04 -23.45
C ARG A 3 0.93 -46.72 -24.38
N LYS A 4 -0.27 -47.21 -24.05
CA LYS A 4 -1.52 -46.88 -24.78
C LYS A 4 -2.05 -45.49 -24.43
N LEU A 5 -1.86 -45.05 -23.18
CA LEU A 5 -2.21 -43.72 -22.69
C LEU A 5 -1.33 -42.62 -23.30
N VAL A 6 -0.04 -42.88 -23.52
CA VAL A 6 0.93 -41.89 -24.04
C VAL A 6 1.07 -41.97 -25.57
N SER A 7 0.60 -43.04 -26.21
CA SER A 7 0.61 -43.24 -27.67
C SER A 7 0.06 -42.07 -28.49
N PRO A 8 -1.01 -41.35 -28.08
CA PRO A 8 -1.51 -40.19 -28.82
C PRO A 8 -0.52 -39.02 -28.82
N PHE A 9 0.33 -38.93 -27.79
CA PHE A 9 1.29 -37.85 -27.57
C PHE A 9 2.69 -38.19 -28.08
N ALA A 10 2.97 -39.45 -28.40
CA ALA A 10 4.31 -39.89 -28.84
C ALA A 10 4.84 -39.09 -30.04
N ARG A 11 3.97 -38.76 -31.00
CA ARG A 11 4.34 -37.93 -32.16
C ARG A 11 4.68 -36.49 -31.78
N LEU A 12 3.98 -35.94 -30.78
CA LEU A 12 4.24 -34.60 -30.25
C LEU A 12 5.59 -34.54 -29.53
N PHE A 13 5.87 -35.53 -28.68
CA PHE A 13 7.15 -35.61 -27.97
C PHE A 13 8.34 -35.83 -28.91
N GLU A 14 8.21 -36.69 -29.92
CA GLU A 14 9.26 -36.86 -30.94
C GLU A 14 9.51 -35.58 -31.75
N PHE A 15 8.44 -34.86 -32.10
CA PHE A 15 8.55 -33.58 -32.78
C PHE A 15 9.29 -32.56 -31.89
N GLN A 16 8.86 -32.41 -30.64
CA GLN A 16 9.47 -31.50 -29.67
C GLN A 16 10.96 -31.82 -29.44
N ALA A 17 11.32 -33.09 -29.25
CA ALA A 17 12.72 -33.47 -29.04
C ALA A 17 13.60 -33.15 -30.27
N ARG A 18 13.10 -33.39 -31.48
CA ARG A 18 13.85 -33.07 -32.72
C ARG A 18 13.97 -31.56 -32.95
N THR A 19 12.94 -30.78 -32.65
CA THR A 19 12.97 -29.31 -32.79
C THR A 19 13.87 -28.68 -31.74
N HIS A 20 13.79 -29.12 -30.49
CA HIS A 20 14.66 -28.67 -29.40
C HIS A 20 16.14 -28.94 -29.72
N TYR A 21 16.47 -30.16 -30.12
CA TYR A 21 17.85 -30.52 -30.49
C TYR A 21 18.40 -29.74 -31.69
N ARG A 22 17.53 -29.31 -32.63
CA ARG A 22 17.94 -28.41 -33.73
C ARG A 22 18.14 -26.97 -33.27
N ALA A 23 17.32 -26.51 -32.33
CA ALA A 23 17.42 -25.19 -31.73
C ALA A 23 18.68 -25.06 -30.84
N GLU A 24 19.04 -26.10 -30.09
CA GLU A 24 20.27 -26.16 -29.28
C GLU A 24 21.55 -25.92 -30.08
N ARG A 25 21.55 -26.28 -31.36
CA ARG A 25 22.69 -26.07 -32.27
C ARG A 25 22.85 -24.61 -32.72
N HIS A 26 21.86 -23.75 -32.45
CA HIS A 26 21.82 -22.35 -32.84
C HIS A 26 21.55 -21.48 -31.61
N SER A 27 22.61 -20.98 -30.97
CA SER A 27 22.52 -20.25 -29.70
C SER A 27 21.52 -19.08 -29.74
N MET A 28 21.43 -18.35 -30.86
CA MET A 28 20.48 -17.24 -31.01
C MET A 28 19.01 -17.72 -31.06
N ALA A 29 18.75 -18.83 -31.76
CA ALA A 29 17.41 -19.40 -31.84
C ALA A 29 16.95 -19.94 -30.48
N LEU A 30 17.87 -20.55 -29.71
CA LEU A 30 17.60 -21.01 -28.36
C LEU A 30 17.29 -19.85 -27.41
N THR A 31 18.10 -18.77 -27.45
CA THR A 31 17.87 -17.56 -26.63
C THR A 31 16.51 -16.94 -26.91
N ILE A 32 16.13 -16.77 -28.19
CA ILE A 32 14.81 -16.25 -28.56
C ILE A 32 13.71 -17.17 -28.04
N GLY A 33 13.87 -18.49 -28.17
CA GLY A 33 12.93 -19.48 -27.65
C GLY A 33 12.73 -19.36 -26.13
N ILE A 34 13.81 -19.15 -25.37
CA ILE A 34 13.75 -18.95 -23.91
C ILE A 34 13.01 -17.66 -23.57
N ILE A 35 13.32 -16.54 -24.23
CA ILE A 35 12.65 -15.25 -23.98
C ILE A 35 11.15 -15.37 -24.24
N LEU A 36 10.76 -15.97 -25.37
CA LEU A 36 9.35 -16.15 -25.71
C LEU A 36 8.66 -17.06 -24.70
N ALA A 37 9.26 -18.19 -24.34
CA ALA A 37 8.68 -19.13 -23.38
C ALA A 37 8.53 -18.53 -21.96
N ALA A 38 9.56 -17.82 -21.48
CA ALA A 38 9.51 -17.14 -20.18
C ALA A 38 8.54 -15.96 -20.16
N GLY A 39 8.38 -15.26 -21.29
CA GLY A 39 7.48 -14.11 -21.42
C GLY A 39 5.99 -14.45 -21.44
N VAL A 40 5.60 -15.70 -21.76
CA VAL A 40 4.19 -16.09 -21.85
C VAL A 40 3.45 -15.88 -20.52
N GLY A 41 4.04 -16.29 -19.39
CA GLY A 41 3.42 -16.15 -18.07
C GLY A 41 3.15 -14.69 -17.73
N GLY A 42 4.18 -13.84 -17.85
CA GLY A 42 4.03 -12.40 -17.61
C GLY A 42 3.00 -11.74 -18.54
N PHE A 43 2.97 -12.13 -19.82
CA PHE A 43 1.96 -11.59 -20.76
C PHE A 43 0.54 -11.99 -20.37
N VAL A 44 0.31 -13.26 -20.01
CA VAL A 44 -1.03 -13.77 -19.67
C VAL A 44 -1.52 -13.29 -18.30
N GLU A 45 -0.62 -13.11 -17.33
CA GLU A 45 -0.99 -12.72 -15.96
C GLU A 45 -1.06 -11.20 -15.77
N ILE A 46 -0.12 -10.44 -16.36
CA ILE A 46 0.02 -8.99 -16.12
C ILE A 46 -0.77 -8.16 -17.14
N ALA A 47 -0.68 -8.49 -18.44
CA ALA A 47 -1.26 -7.62 -19.48
C ALA A 47 -2.79 -7.46 -19.34
N PRO A 48 -3.58 -8.51 -19.03
CA PRO A 48 -5.03 -8.35 -18.85
C PRO A 48 -5.41 -7.43 -17.70
N LEU A 49 -4.61 -7.35 -16.63
CA LEU A 49 -4.88 -6.47 -15.49
C LEU A 49 -4.86 -4.97 -15.86
N PHE A 50 -4.22 -4.59 -16.97
CA PHE A 50 -4.26 -3.21 -17.48
C PHE A 50 -5.47 -2.92 -18.39
N THR A 51 -6.27 -3.93 -18.71
CA THR A 51 -7.34 -3.84 -19.73
C THR A 51 -8.72 -4.28 -19.25
N ILE A 52 -8.80 -5.03 -18.14
CA ILE A 52 -10.05 -5.56 -17.59
C ILE A 52 -10.44 -4.71 -16.39
N ASP A 53 -11.27 -3.70 -16.65
CA ASP A 53 -11.76 -2.77 -15.62
C ASP A 53 -12.68 -3.46 -14.60
N GLU A 54 -13.32 -4.58 -14.98
CA GLU A 54 -14.24 -5.36 -14.15
C GLU A 54 -13.58 -6.05 -12.95
N THR A 55 -12.24 -6.05 -12.87
CA THR A 55 -11.50 -6.68 -11.77
C THR A 55 -11.26 -5.77 -10.57
N VAL A 56 -11.55 -4.48 -10.69
CA VAL A 56 -11.37 -3.47 -9.65
C VAL A 56 -12.70 -2.80 -9.39
N GLU A 57 -13.07 -2.69 -8.11
CA GLU A 57 -14.29 -2.01 -7.71
C GLU A 57 -14.23 -0.50 -8.04
N GLU A 58 -15.38 0.10 -8.30
CA GLU A 58 -15.47 1.56 -8.44
C GLU A 58 -15.68 2.20 -7.07
N ALA A 59 -14.77 3.09 -6.68
CA ALA A 59 -14.90 3.95 -5.50
C ALA A 59 -14.77 5.42 -5.96
N PRO A 60 -15.85 6.03 -6.47
CA PRO A 60 -15.80 7.38 -7.05
C PRO A 60 -15.37 8.44 -6.04
N ASP A 61 -15.72 8.24 -4.77
CA ASP A 61 -15.42 9.17 -3.67
C ASP A 61 -14.15 8.77 -2.88
N MET A 62 -13.28 7.94 -3.46
CA MET A 62 -12.03 7.52 -2.81
C MET A 62 -11.09 8.72 -2.62
N ARG A 63 -10.78 9.02 -1.36
CA ARG A 63 -9.89 10.12 -0.98
C ARG A 63 -8.46 9.87 -1.45
N LEU A 64 -7.72 10.94 -1.70
CA LEU A 64 -6.28 10.90 -1.90
C LEU A 64 -5.56 11.01 -0.55
N TYR A 65 -4.45 10.30 -0.41
CA TYR A 65 -3.54 10.58 0.70
C TYR A 65 -3.11 12.05 0.66
N THR A 66 -3.13 12.70 1.80
CA THR A 66 -2.55 14.04 1.96
C THR A 66 -1.03 13.98 1.81
N PRO A 67 -0.35 15.14 1.66
CA PRO A 67 1.10 15.16 1.61
C PRO A 67 1.78 14.62 2.88
N LEU A 68 1.20 14.84 4.07
CA LEU A 68 1.73 14.31 5.33
C LEU A 68 1.58 12.79 5.40
N GLU A 69 0.41 12.27 5.01
CA GLU A 69 0.14 10.83 4.98
C GLU A 69 1.02 10.12 3.95
N GLN A 70 1.26 10.73 2.78
CA GLN A 70 2.21 10.19 1.81
C GLN A 70 3.64 10.17 2.33
N ALA A 71 4.06 11.22 3.04
CA ALA A 71 5.37 11.21 3.67
C ALA A 71 5.47 10.12 4.75
N GLY A 72 4.39 9.91 5.52
CA GLY A 72 4.27 8.83 6.50
C GLY A 72 4.35 7.45 5.88
N ARG A 73 3.72 7.27 4.73
CA ARG A 73 3.80 6.05 3.92
C ARG A 73 5.23 5.80 3.41
N ASP A 74 5.92 6.84 2.96
CA ASP A 74 7.32 6.74 2.55
C ASP A 74 8.23 6.36 3.74
N ILE A 75 7.95 6.88 4.93
CA ILE A 75 8.64 6.50 6.18
C ILE A 75 8.33 5.04 6.54
N TYR A 76 7.07 4.61 6.44
CA TYR A 76 6.67 3.22 6.66
C TYR A 76 7.44 2.25 5.74
N ILE A 77 7.68 2.64 4.48
CA ILE A 77 8.52 1.90 3.53
C ILE A 77 9.99 1.95 3.95
N ARG A 78 10.53 3.14 4.27
CA ARG A 78 11.93 3.33 4.68
C ARG A 78 12.29 2.47 5.90
N GLU A 79 11.38 2.40 6.86
CA GLU A 79 11.55 1.65 8.11
C GLU A 79 11.28 0.14 7.98
N GLY A 80 10.84 -0.32 6.81
CA GLY A 80 10.61 -1.74 6.54
C GLY A 80 9.43 -2.33 7.30
N CYS A 81 8.45 -1.51 7.72
CA CYS A 81 7.28 -1.97 8.46
C CYS A 81 6.52 -3.08 7.70
N TYR A 82 6.49 -2.99 6.36
CA TYR A 82 5.90 -4.00 5.45
C TYR A 82 6.52 -5.40 5.55
N ALA A 83 7.73 -5.53 6.12
CA ALA A 83 8.37 -6.82 6.33
C ALA A 83 7.77 -7.60 7.52
N CYS A 84 7.03 -6.90 8.40
CA CYS A 84 6.40 -7.46 9.59
C CYS A 84 4.87 -7.35 9.58
N HIS A 85 4.34 -6.33 8.91
CA HIS A 85 2.93 -5.99 8.86
C HIS A 85 2.41 -6.07 7.43
N SER A 86 1.29 -6.76 7.25
CA SER A 86 0.54 -6.74 5.99
C SER A 86 -0.51 -5.63 6.00
N GLN A 87 -0.95 -5.26 4.80
CA GLN A 87 -2.10 -4.39 4.58
C GLN A 87 -2.99 -5.02 3.53
N MET A 88 -3.42 -6.26 3.81
CA MET A 88 -4.33 -7.00 2.95
C MET A 88 -5.06 -8.05 3.78
N ILE A 89 -6.30 -7.74 4.15
CA ILE A 89 -7.18 -8.65 4.88
C ILE A 89 -7.79 -9.61 3.88
N ARG A 90 -7.65 -10.91 4.16
CA ARG A 90 -8.17 -11.98 3.29
C ARG A 90 -9.64 -12.24 3.58
N THR A 91 -10.34 -12.87 2.64
CA THR A 91 -11.78 -13.18 2.70
C THR A 91 -12.16 -14.30 3.69
N LEU A 92 -11.23 -14.73 4.56
CA LEU A 92 -11.51 -15.76 5.56
C LEU A 92 -12.24 -15.16 6.75
N GLN A 93 -13.21 -15.89 7.31
CA GLN A 93 -14.01 -15.36 8.43
C GLN A 93 -13.15 -14.98 9.64
N ASP A 94 -12.11 -15.75 9.95
CA ASP A 94 -11.21 -15.48 11.08
C ASP A 94 -10.35 -14.21 10.89
N GLU A 95 -10.12 -13.81 9.64
CA GLU A 95 -9.47 -12.55 9.29
C GLU A 95 -10.44 -11.39 9.50
N VAL A 96 -11.67 -11.54 9.02
CA VAL A 96 -12.71 -10.52 9.12
C VAL A 96 -13.05 -10.23 10.58
N ASP A 97 -13.22 -11.27 11.40
CA ASP A 97 -13.51 -11.12 12.83
C ASP A 97 -12.36 -10.42 13.58
N ARG A 98 -11.11 -10.57 13.11
CA ARG A 98 -9.92 -10.01 13.77
C ARG A 98 -9.61 -8.58 13.33
N TYR A 99 -9.75 -8.30 12.04
CA TYR A 99 -9.25 -7.08 11.41
C TYR A 99 -10.35 -6.18 10.85
N GLY A 100 -11.55 -6.70 10.59
CA GLY A 100 -12.64 -5.99 9.92
C GLY A 100 -12.83 -6.44 8.47
N PRO A 101 -13.63 -5.72 7.67
CA PRO A 101 -13.92 -6.07 6.27
C PRO A 101 -12.67 -6.41 5.45
N TYR A 102 -12.77 -7.47 4.63
CA TYR A 102 -11.67 -7.88 3.77
C TYR A 102 -11.31 -6.77 2.77
N SER A 103 -10.04 -6.70 2.39
CA SER A 103 -9.52 -5.67 1.51
C SER A 103 -10.05 -5.82 0.09
N LEU A 104 -10.46 -4.70 -0.51
CA LEU A 104 -10.87 -4.59 -1.90
C LEU A 104 -9.71 -4.13 -2.77
N ALA A 105 -9.73 -4.46 -4.06
CA ALA A 105 -8.63 -4.11 -4.97
C ALA A 105 -8.49 -2.59 -5.13
N VAL A 106 -9.63 -1.88 -5.13
CA VAL A 106 -9.68 -0.43 -5.30
C VAL A 106 -8.92 0.35 -4.23
N GLU A 107 -8.81 -0.19 -3.01
CA GLU A 107 -8.18 0.52 -1.89
C GLU A 107 -6.68 0.73 -2.06
N SER A 108 -6.03 -0.12 -2.85
CA SER A 108 -4.62 0.02 -3.22
C SER A 108 -4.41 0.67 -4.59
N LYS A 109 -5.44 1.24 -5.21
CA LYS A 109 -5.36 1.87 -6.54
C LYS A 109 -4.31 2.98 -6.61
N TYR A 110 -4.13 3.74 -5.54
CA TYR A 110 -3.14 4.83 -5.45
C TYR A 110 -1.84 4.44 -4.75
N ASP A 111 -1.66 3.15 -4.42
CA ASP A 111 -0.46 2.67 -3.73
C ASP A 111 0.68 2.39 -4.71
N HIS A 112 1.65 3.31 -4.75
CA HIS A 112 2.89 3.14 -5.51
C HIS A 112 4.09 3.10 -4.57
N PRO A 113 4.76 1.93 -4.35
CA PRO A 113 4.33 0.57 -4.71
C PRO A 113 3.29 0.01 -3.72
N MET A 114 2.57 -1.06 -4.06
CA MET A 114 1.62 -1.71 -3.13
C MET A 114 2.29 -2.19 -1.82
N LEU A 115 1.53 -2.17 -0.72
CA LEU A 115 2.00 -2.54 0.63
C LEU A 115 1.23 -3.72 1.26
N TRP A 116 0.67 -4.60 0.43
CA TRP A 116 -0.16 -5.74 0.87
C TRP A 116 0.53 -6.65 1.88
N GLY A 117 1.87 -6.70 1.85
CA GLY A 117 2.70 -7.52 2.72
C GLY A 117 2.80 -8.97 2.26
N SER A 118 3.81 -9.66 2.78
CA SER A 118 4.07 -11.08 2.48
C SER A 118 4.29 -11.93 3.73
N LYS A 119 4.31 -11.28 4.90
CA LYS A 119 4.55 -11.90 6.21
C LYS A 119 3.80 -11.10 7.29
N ARG A 120 3.38 -11.81 8.33
CA ARG A 120 2.78 -11.23 9.54
C ARG A 120 3.57 -11.67 10.77
N THR A 121 4.58 -10.86 11.11
CA THR A 121 5.24 -10.94 12.43
C THR A 121 4.42 -10.15 13.44
N GLY A 122 3.93 -8.98 13.02
CA GLY A 122 2.89 -8.22 13.70
C GLY A 122 1.52 -8.39 13.02
N PRO A 123 0.46 -7.78 13.56
CA PRO A 123 -0.89 -7.85 13.00
C PRO A 123 -1.00 -7.15 11.62
N ASP A 124 -2.05 -7.47 10.87
CA ASP A 124 -2.43 -6.70 9.67
C ASP A 124 -2.87 -5.28 10.07
N LEU A 125 -2.52 -4.29 9.23
CA LEU A 125 -2.76 -2.87 9.48
C LEU A 125 -3.77 -2.23 8.51
N ALA A 126 -4.37 -2.97 7.57
CA ALA A 126 -5.27 -2.40 6.55
C ALA A 126 -6.51 -1.68 7.10
N ARG A 127 -6.82 -1.87 8.39
CA ARG A 127 -7.97 -1.30 9.12
C ARG A 127 -7.55 -0.81 10.51
N VAL A 128 -6.32 -0.30 10.65
CA VAL A 128 -5.86 0.21 11.94
C VAL A 128 -6.31 1.65 12.18
N GLY A 129 -6.77 2.36 11.14
CA GLY A 129 -7.24 3.74 11.24
C GLY A 129 -8.29 3.94 12.33
N GLU A 130 -8.09 4.95 13.17
CA GLU A 130 -8.90 5.32 14.35
C GLU A 130 -9.08 4.21 15.41
N LYS A 131 -8.51 3.01 15.23
CA LYS A 131 -8.62 1.91 16.20
C LYS A 131 -7.84 2.19 17.48
N TYR A 132 -6.76 2.95 17.39
CA TYR A 132 -5.93 3.39 18.49
C TYR A 132 -5.73 4.90 18.43
N SER A 133 -5.65 5.55 19.59
CA SER A 133 -5.36 6.98 19.64
C SER A 133 -3.95 7.29 19.11
N ASP A 134 -3.75 8.52 18.66
CA ASP A 134 -2.43 9.00 18.24
C ASP A 134 -1.39 8.82 19.36
N ASP A 135 -1.74 9.16 20.61
CA ASP A 135 -0.87 8.93 21.76
C ASP A 135 -0.50 7.45 21.93
N TRP A 136 -1.45 6.52 21.75
CA TRP A 136 -1.14 5.10 21.79
C TRP A 136 -0.18 4.71 20.66
N GLN A 137 -0.40 5.19 19.45
CA GLN A 137 0.49 4.91 18.31
C GLN A 137 1.91 5.43 18.58
N VAL A 138 2.02 6.65 19.10
CA VAL A 138 3.30 7.28 19.47
C VAL A 138 4.01 6.47 20.55
N GLN A 139 3.32 6.14 21.66
CA GLN A 139 3.92 5.33 22.73
C GLN A 139 4.32 3.94 22.23
N HIS A 140 3.47 3.32 21.41
CA HIS A 140 3.74 2.03 20.79
C HIS A 140 4.90 2.09 19.79
N LEU A 141 5.17 3.21 19.11
CA LEU A 141 6.32 3.36 18.22
C LEU A 141 7.60 3.68 18.99
N ILE A 142 7.53 4.46 20.07
CA ILE A 142 8.67 4.80 20.93
C ILE A 142 9.20 3.53 21.61
N ASP A 143 8.34 2.84 22.35
CA ASP A 143 8.66 1.58 22.99
C ASP A 143 7.48 0.60 22.94
N PRO A 144 7.41 -0.22 21.88
CA PRO A 144 6.38 -1.24 21.78
C PRO A 144 6.21 -2.14 23.02
N ARG A 145 7.28 -2.39 23.80
CA ARG A 145 7.23 -3.25 24.99
C ARG A 145 6.67 -2.55 26.22
N ALA A 146 6.63 -1.22 26.22
CA ALA A 146 6.02 -0.45 27.30
C ALA A 146 4.49 -0.58 27.30
N VAL A 147 3.88 -0.77 26.12
CA VAL A 147 2.43 -0.91 25.95
C VAL A 147 1.98 -2.34 25.65
N VAL A 148 2.83 -3.15 25.01
CA VAL A 148 2.60 -4.57 24.72
C VAL A 148 3.87 -5.35 25.13
N PRO A 149 3.95 -5.86 26.37
CA PRO A 149 5.19 -6.46 26.92
C PRO A 149 5.80 -7.57 26.06
N GLU A 150 4.97 -8.34 25.37
CA GLU A 150 5.37 -9.45 24.50
C GLU A 150 5.75 -9.01 23.07
N SER A 151 5.73 -7.71 22.77
CA SER A 151 6.02 -7.18 21.44
C SER A 151 7.46 -7.46 21.01
N VAL A 152 7.60 -7.98 19.79
CA VAL A 152 8.88 -8.17 19.11
C VAL A 152 9.23 -7.02 18.17
N MET A 153 8.38 -5.99 18.08
CA MET A 153 8.57 -4.84 17.20
C MET A 153 9.78 -3.99 17.63
N PRO A 154 10.64 -3.51 16.71
CA PRO A 154 11.73 -2.59 17.03
C PRO A 154 11.24 -1.26 17.65
N GLN A 155 12.15 -0.53 18.29
CA GLN A 155 11.86 0.83 18.79
C GLN A 155 12.12 1.86 17.68
N TYR A 156 11.19 2.80 17.51
CA TYR A 156 11.24 3.88 16.53
C TYR A 156 11.21 5.28 17.17
N ALA A 157 11.65 5.38 18.43
CA ALA A 157 11.70 6.65 19.17
C ALA A 157 12.51 7.76 18.47
N PHE A 158 13.42 7.41 17.55
CA PHE A 158 14.19 8.39 16.79
C PHE A 158 13.33 9.21 15.83
N LEU A 159 12.16 8.71 15.39
CA LEU A 159 11.21 9.46 14.55
C LEU A 159 10.68 10.70 15.26
N LEU A 160 10.71 10.72 16.60
CA LEU A 160 10.45 11.96 17.32
C LEU A 160 11.54 13.00 17.02
N ASN A 161 12.81 12.62 17.02
CA ASN A 161 13.87 13.62 16.88
C ASN A 161 14.10 14.06 15.42
N ALA A 162 13.53 13.35 14.45
CA ALA A 162 13.64 13.67 13.04
C ALA A 162 12.57 14.67 12.59
N GLU A 163 13.00 15.84 12.13
CA GLU A 163 12.12 16.81 11.48
C GLU A 163 11.72 16.32 10.09
N LEU A 164 10.46 16.51 9.71
CA LEU A 164 9.97 16.10 8.40
C LEU A 164 10.50 17.05 7.31
N ASP A 165 11.17 16.50 6.31
CA ASP A 165 11.50 17.26 5.09
C ASP A 165 10.24 17.46 4.24
N THR A 166 9.71 18.68 4.27
CA THR A 166 8.52 19.06 3.51
C THR A 166 8.84 19.65 2.14
N GLU A 167 10.10 19.97 1.84
CA GLU A 167 10.47 20.75 0.64
C GLU A 167 10.27 19.95 -0.65
N ASN A 168 10.46 18.63 -0.59
CA ASN A 168 10.34 17.75 -1.76
C ASN A 168 8.92 17.18 -1.97
N LEU A 169 7.94 17.49 -1.10
CA LEU A 169 6.59 16.94 -1.20
C LEU A 169 5.88 17.30 -2.52
N PRO A 170 5.99 18.53 -3.07
CA PRO A 170 5.43 18.86 -4.38
C PRO A 170 5.93 17.93 -5.49
N ASP A 171 7.25 17.68 -5.53
CA ASP A 171 7.86 16.80 -6.55
C ASP A 171 7.40 15.34 -6.39
N ARG A 172 7.21 14.87 -5.13
CA ARG A 172 6.67 13.53 -4.86
C ARG A 172 5.24 13.38 -5.35
N LEU A 173 4.37 14.36 -5.06
CA LEU A 173 2.99 14.34 -5.56
C LEU A 173 2.92 14.45 -7.08
N ALA A 174 3.79 15.27 -7.69
CA ALA A 174 3.91 15.35 -9.14
C ALA A 174 4.34 14.01 -9.77
N ALA A 175 5.25 13.27 -9.12
CA ALA A 175 5.64 11.94 -9.56
C ALA A 175 4.50 10.93 -9.45
N LEU A 176 3.72 10.96 -8.37
CA LEU A 176 2.52 10.14 -8.20
C LEU A 176 1.45 10.48 -9.25
N ARG A 177 1.30 11.77 -9.57
CA ARG A 177 0.43 12.22 -10.66
C ARG A 177 0.86 11.67 -12.02
N ALA A 178 2.17 11.60 -12.28
CA ALA A 178 2.69 11.04 -13.52
C ALA A 178 2.36 9.55 -13.70
N VAL A 179 2.11 8.81 -12.61
CA VAL A 179 1.70 7.39 -12.64
C VAL A 179 0.19 7.17 -12.47
N GLY A 180 -0.60 8.25 -12.44
CA GLY A 180 -2.07 8.19 -12.52
C GLY A 180 -2.83 8.54 -11.25
N VAL A 181 -2.16 8.94 -10.16
CA VAL A 181 -2.86 9.45 -8.97
C VAL A 181 -3.41 10.85 -9.26
N PRO A 182 -4.71 11.13 -9.10
CA PRO A 182 -5.33 12.35 -9.64
C PRO A 182 -5.14 13.60 -8.75
N TYR A 183 -3.89 13.90 -8.35
CA TYR A 183 -3.58 15.14 -7.64
C TYR A 183 -3.79 16.37 -8.53
N THR A 184 -4.41 17.42 -7.98
CA THR A 184 -4.58 18.71 -8.67
C THR A 184 -3.31 19.55 -8.63
N ASP A 185 -3.20 20.57 -9.51
CA ASP A 185 -2.09 21.52 -9.44
C ASP A 185 -2.05 22.23 -8.07
N GLU A 186 -3.22 22.58 -7.52
CA GLU A 186 -3.32 23.23 -6.22
C GLU A 186 -2.80 22.35 -5.07
N GLN A 187 -3.13 21.05 -5.08
CA GLN A 187 -2.63 20.08 -4.09
C GLN A 187 -1.11 19.91 -4.18
N ILE A 188 -0.54 19.97 -5.39
CA ILE A 188 0.92 19.87 -5.58
C ILE A 188 1.61 21.15 -5.13
N GLU A 189 1.12 22.33 -5.55
CA GLU A 189 1.69 23.63 -5.21
C GLU A 189 1.68 23.88 -3.69
N ASN A 190 0.64 23.41 -3.00
CA ASN A 190 0.48 23.60 -1.55
C ASN A 190 1.00 22.42 -0.71
N ALA A 191 1.57 21.37 -1.32
CA ALA A 191 1.88 20.12 -0.62
C ALA A 191 2.70 20.31 0.66
N SER A 192 3.70 21.19 0.64
CA SER A 192 4.54 21.50 1.81
C SER A 192 3.76 22.23 2.91
N ALA A 193 2.87 23.16 2.54
CA ALA A 193 2.04 23.90 3.49
C ALA A 193 0.95 23.00 4.08
N ASP A 194 0.35 22.16 3.26
CA ASP A 194 -0.66 21.17 3.63
C ASP A 194 -0.13 20.14 4.62
N ALA A 195 1.08 19.60 4.38
CA ALA A 195 1.70 18.70 5.35
C ALA A 195 1.90 19.35 6.72
N ARG A 196 2.30 20.63 6.73
CA ARG A 196 2.49 21.39 7.97
C ARG A 196 1.16 21.70 8.65
N GLY A 197 0.18 22.17 7.88
CA GLY A 197 -1.16 22.46 8.36
C GLY A 197 -1.82 21.25 8.99
N GLN A 198 -1.66 20.05 8.41
CA GLN A 198 -2.25 18.83 8.94
C GLN A 198 -1.75 18.47 10.34
N ALA A 199 -0.45 18.64 10.60
CA ALA A 199 0.17 18.39 11.90
C ALA A 199 0.09 19.60 12.86
N MET A 200 -0.32 20.77 12.37
CA MET A 200 -0.38 22.02 13.12
C MET A 200 -1.78 22.66 12.95
N PRO A 201 -2.81 22.12 13.64
CA PRO A 201 -4.21 22.54 13.49
C PRO A 201 -4.48 24.01 13.87
N GLU A 202 -3.55 24.65 14.58
CA GLU A 202 -3.66 26.05 15.03
C GLU A 202 -3.18 27.06 13.97
N THR A 203 -2.90 26.62 12.73
CA THR A 203 -2.38 27.46 11.64
C THR A 203 -3.37 27.56 10.48
N ASP A 204 -3.33 28.68 9.75
CA ASP A 204 -4.16 28.89 8.54
C ASP A 204 -3.93 27.80 7.45
N GLY A 205 -2.82 27.06 7.52
CA GLY A 205 -2.54 25.94 6.63
C GLY A 205 -3.49 24.76 6.80
N ALA A 206 -4.12 24.60 7.98
CA ALA A 206 -5.09 23.54 8.24
C ALA A 206 -6.38 23.74 7.42
N ASP A 207 -6.89 24.97 7.35
CA ASP A 207 -8.11 25.28 6.60
C ASP A 207 -7.91 25.03 5.10
N GLY A 208 -6.78 25.49 4.54
CA GLY A 208 -6.46 25.25 3.13
C GLY A 208 -6.32 23.76 2.79
N LEU A 209 -5.74 22.96 3.69
CA LEU A 209 -5.68 21.51 3.52
C LEU A 209 -7.09 20.90 3.44
N VAL A 210 -7.97 21.26 4.38
CA VAL A 210 -9.34 20.72 4.43
C VAL A 210 -10.13 21.11 3.17
N GLU A 211 -9.97 22.34 2.67
CA GLU A 211 -10.55 22.76 1.39
C GLU A 211 -10.09 21.88 0.21
N ARG A 212 -8.82 21.44 0.22
CA ARG A 212 -8.22 20.63 -0.87
C ARG A 212 -8.42 19.12 -0.76
N PHE A 213 -8.53 18.59 0.46
CA PHE A 213 -8.55 17.14 0.73
C PHE A 213 -9.84 16.66 1.40
N GLY A 214 -10.75 17.56 1.77
CA GLY A 214 -12.06 17.27 2.33
C GLY A 214 -12.12 17.30 3.86
N ASP A 215 -13.34 17.47 4.38
CA ASP A 215 -13.66 17.64 5.81
C ASP A 215 -13.29 16.44 6.68
N GLU A 216 -13.18 15.25 6.09
CA GLU A 216 -12.78 14.01 6.78
C GLU A 216 -11.26 13.92 6.99
N THR A 217 -10.50 14.89 6.48
CA THR A 217 -9.05 14.91 6.66
C THR A 217 -8.71 15.17 8.12
N ASN A 218 -7.99 14.22 8.71
CA ASN A 218 -7.50 14.34 10.07
C ASN A 218 -6.49 15.48 10.21
N VAL A 219 -6.82 16.50 11.00
CA VAL A 219 -5.93 17.62 11.34
C VAL A 219 -5.76 17.71 12.85
N ARG A 220 -4.56 17.40 13.35
CA ARG A 220 -4.25 17.37 14.79
C ARG A 220 -2.75 17.25 15.05
N PHE A 221 -2.36 17.46 16.30
CA PHE A 221 -1.00 17.17 16.77
C PHE A 221 -0.85 15.65 16.95
N PHE A 222 -0.38 14.94 15.92
CA PHE A 222 -0.27 13.48 15.93
C PHE A 222 0.76 12.97 16.93
N ASP A 223 1.89 13.67 17.10
CA ASP A 223 2.92 13.29 18.07
C ASP A 223 2.86 14.06 19.41
N GLY A 224 1.89 14.98 19.54
CA GLY A 224 1.69 15.85 20.70
C GLY A 224 2.63 17.06 20.79
N ARG A 225 3.58 17.23 19.88
CA ARG A 225 4.47 18.40 19.82
C ARG A 225 3.89 19.52 18.99
N ARG A 226 4.39 20.72 19.27
CA ARG A 226 3.87 21.98 18.71
C ARG A 226 4.97 22.84 18.08
N ASP A 227 6.23 22.47 18.26
CA ASP A 227 7.39 23.26 17.84
C ASP A 227 7.84 22.94 16.42
N ARG A 228 7.55 21.74 15.90
CA ARG A 228 7.93 21.28 14.56
C ARG A 228 7.06 20.11 14.11
N VAL A 229 7.05 19.85 12.81
CA VAL A 229 6.45 18.65 12.21
C VAL A 229 7.54 17.58 12.10
N THR A 230 7.23 16.37 12.51
CA THR A 230 8.23 15.29 12.59
C THR A 230 7.86 14.08 11.75
N GLU A 231 8.83 13.21 11.57
CA GLU A 231 8.59 11.91 10.92
C GLU A 231 7.59 11.05 11.72
N MET A 232 7.52 11.23 13.05
CA MET A 232 6.50 10.59 13.88
C MET A 232 5.09 11.08 13.51
N ASP A 233 4.91 12.39 13.33
CA ASP A 233 3.60 12.94 12.91
C ASP A 233 3.15 12.35 11.59
N ALA A 234 4.07 12.30 10.62
CA ALA A 234 3.81 11.75 9.30
C ALA A 234 3.40 10.27 9.38
N LEU A 235 4.19 9.45 10.09
CA LEU A 235 3.91 8.02 10.21
C LEU A 235 2.58 7.77 10.92
N VAL A 236 2.26 8.50 11.99
CA VAL A 236 0.99 8.35 12.70
C VAL A 236 -0.18 8.81 11.83
N ALA A 237 -0.06 9.94 11.11
CA ALA A 237 -1.07 10.38 10.14
C ALA A 237 -1.36 9.30 9.10
N TYR A 238 -0.32 8.65 8.55
CA TYR A 238 -0.48 7.52 7.64
C TYR A 238 -1.20 6.33 8.28
N LEU A 239 -0.83 5.94 9.50
CA LEU A 239 -1.48 4.83 10.20
C LEU A 239 -2.95 5.13 10.49
N GLN A 240 -3.30 6.38 10.80
CA GLN A 240 -4.67 6.77 11.09
C GLN A 240 -5.59 6.73 9.87
N ILE A 241 -5.06 6.88 8.66
CA ILE A 241 -5.88 6.79 7.44
C ILE A 241 -6.03 5.35 6.91
N LEU A 242 -5.28 4.37 7.42
CA LEU A 242 -5.34 3.00 6.90
C LEU A 242 -6.74 2.38 7.08
N GLY A 243 -7.42 2.19 5.96
CA GLY A 243 -8.80 1.70 5.88
C GLY A 243 -9.88 2.79 5.84
N GLY A 244 -9.49 4.07 5.79
CA GLY A 244 -10.39 5.24 5.76
C GLY A 244 -10.32 6.06 4.47
N LEU A 245 -9.74 5.54 3.38
CA LEU A 245 -9.77 6.22 2.07
C LEU A 245 -11.13 6.08 1.37
N THR A 246 -11.94 5.10 1.77
CA THR A 246 -13.28 4.85 1.24
C THR A 246 -14.06 3.98 2.22
N ASP A 247 -15.37 4.22 2.34
CA ASP A 247 -16.27 3.40 3.16
C ASP A 247 -16.75 2.11 2.46
N LEU A 248 -16.38 1.92 1.18
CA LEU A 248 -16.86 0.82 0.35
C LEU A 248 -16.72 -0.58 1.01
N PRO A 249 -15.62 -0.92 1.71
CA PRO A 249 -15.53 -2.20 2.41
C PRO A 249 -16.59 -2.36 3.51
N ALA A 250 -16.88 -1.31 4.28
CA ALA A 250 -17.89 -1.34 5.33
C ALA A 250 -19.31 -1.42 4.76
N GLU A 251 -19.57 -0.71 3.65
CA GLU A 251 -20.88 -0.72 2.97
C GLU A 251 -21.19 -2.07 2.31
N THR A 252 -20.19 -2.68 1.66
CA THR A 252 -20.35 -3.94 0.92
C THR A 252 -20.28 -5.17 1.83
N GLN A 253 -19.74 -5.04 3.03
CA GLN A 253 -19.53 -6.13 4.00
C GLN A 253 -19.99 -5.71 5.40
N PRO A 254 -21.31 -5.45 5.59
CA PRO A 254 -21.82 -4.99 6.87
C PRO A 254 -21.50 -6.00 7.98
N ALA A 255 -21.12 -5.48 9.15
CA ALA A 255 -20.91 -6.29 10.34
C ALA A 255 -22.17 -7.10 10.63
N ARG A 256 -22.02 -8.38 10.97
CA ARG A 256 -23.15 -9.21 11.38
C ARG A 256 -23.79 -8.60 12.64
N GLU A 257 -25.11 -8.46 12.62
CA GLU A 257 -25.87 -8.29 13.85
C GLU A 257 -25.60 -9.51 14.76
N GLU A 258 -25.09 -9.27 15.97
CA GLU A 258 -24.89 -10.29 17.01
C GLU A 258 -26.22 -10.75 17.63
#